data_AF-A0A6J4DJX3-F1
#
_entry.id   AF-A0A6J4DJX3-F1
#
_cell.length_a   1.000
_cell.length_b   1.000
_cell.length_c   1.000
_cell.angle_alpha   90.00
_cell.angle_beta   90.00
_cell.angle_gamma   90.00
#
_symmetry.space_group_name_H-M   'P 1'
#
loop_
_entity.id
_entity.type
_entity.pdbx_description
1 polymer ?
#
loop_
_entity_poly.entity_id
_entity_poly.type
_entity_poly.pdbx_seq_one_letter_code
_entity_poly.pdbx_strand_id
1 'polypeptide(L)'
;MLSLLSLEGLVSLDTPVRDVLPAGLIFPDTELATATLFDLASHYSGLPSVPPSILSALLQNPYRDFDVCAMKDYLKSSQTVTPPGTQFEYSNTGFTLLGIILEHITGEDWLC
;
A
#
# COMPACT_ATOMS: atom_id res chain seq x y z
N MET A 1 0.69 -11.44 -8.95
CA MET A 1 0.36 -12.10 -7.67
C MET A 1 -1.08 -11.87 -7.26
N LEU A 2 -1.53 -10.63 -7.00
CA LEU A 2 -2.93 -10.33 -6.60
C LEU A 2 -3.99 -11.06 -7.45
N SER A 3 -3.89 -10.98 -8.78
CA SER A 3 -4.84 -11.66 -9.68
C SER A 3 -4.86 -13.18 -9.53
N LEU A 4 -3.72 -13.81 -9.20
CA LEU A 4 -3.64 -15.25 -8.96
C LEU A 4 -4.34 -15.62 -7.65
N LEU A 5 -4.01 -14.93 -6.55
CA LEU A 5 -4.66 -15.16 -5.25
C LEU A 5 -6.18 -14.91 -5.33
N SER A 6 -6.61 -13.97 -6.17
CA SER A 6 -8.03 -13.71 -6.41
C SER A 6 -8.71 -14.84 -7.18
N LEU A 7 -8.07 -15.38 -8.23
CA LEU A 7 -8.58 -16.54 -8.96
C LEU A 7 -8.64 -17.80 -8.10
N GLU A 8 -7.72 -17.93 -7.14
CA GLU A 8 -7.69 -19.03 -6.16
C GLU A 8 -8.67 -18.84 -5.00
N GLY A 9 -9.35 -17.70 -4.91
CA GLY A 9 -10.35 -17.40 -3.89
C GLY A 9 -9.76 -17.08 -2.50
N LEU A 10 -8.46 -16.83 -2.41
CA LEU A 10 -7.79 -16.44 -1.16
C LEU A 10 -8.13 -14.99 -0.76
N VAL A 11 -8.33 -14.12 -1.74
CA VAL A 11 -8.78 -12.73 -1.54
C VAL A 11 -9.73 -12.30 -2.67
N SER A 12 -10.54 -11.27 -2.43
CA SER A 12 -11.28 -10.56 -3.48
C SER A 12 -10.59 -9.25 -3.82
N LEU A 13 -10.77 -8.75 -5.05
CA LEU A 13 -10.37 -7.39 -5.40
C LEU A 13 -11.10 -6.34 -4.54
N ASP A 14 -12.32 -6.65 -4.12
CA ASP A 14 -13.13 -5.80 -3.23
C ASP A 14 -12.77 -5.99 -1.74
N THR A 15 -11.82 -6.86 -1.40
CA THR A 15 -11.41 -7.07 -0.01
C THR A 15 -10.88 -5.74 0.56
N PRO A 16 -11.48 -5.22 1.65
CA PRO A 16 -10.99 -4.04 2.33
C PRO A 16 -9.59 -4.28 2.91
N VAL A 17 -8.76 -3.25 2.84
CA VAL A 17 -7.39 -3.26 3.40
C VAL A 17 -7.41 -3.65 4.88
N ARG A 18 -8.39 -3.17 5.66
CA ARG A 18 -8.51 -3.51 7.10
C ARG A 18 -8.55 -5.00 7.41
N ASP A 19 -9.03 -5.83 6.48
CA ASP A 19 -9.25 -7.25 6.70
C ASP A 19 -7.99 -8.09 6.45
N VAL A 20 -6.99 -7.51 5.78
CA VAL A 20 -5.78 -8.21 5.30
C VAL A 20 -4.48 -7.49 5.66
N LEU A 21 -4.56 -6.49 6.55
CA LEU A 21 -3.39 -5.75 7.02
C LEU A 21 -2.58 -6.54 8.05
N PRO A 22 -1.24 -6.48 7.98
CA PRO A 22 -0.40 -6.89 9.10
C PRO A 22 -0.73 -6.08 10.36
N ALA A 23 -0.77 -6.74 11.51
CA ALA A 23 -1.06 -6.10 12.79
C ALA A 23 -0.06 -4.95 13.07
N GLY A 24 -0.60 -3.77 13.41
CA GLY A 24 0.20 -2.60 13.80
C GLY A 24 0.83 -1.82 12.65
N LEU A 25 0.57 -2.17 11.38
CA LEU A 25 1.04 -1.39 10.24
C LEU A 25 0.20 -0.12 10.01
N ILE A 26 -1.12 -0.26 9.97
CA ILE A 26 -2.08 0.84 9.81
C ILE A 26 -3.23 0.59 10.80
N PHE A 27 -3.77 1.66 11.40
CA PHE A 27 -4.93 1.53 12.28
C PHE A 27 -6.20 1.20 11.47
N PRO A 28 -7.01 0.21 11.89
CA PRO A 28 -8.22 -0.22 11.18
C PRO A 28 -9.30 0.87 11.01
N ASP A 29 -9.23 1.93 11.81
CA ASP A 29 -10.22 3.01 11.85
C ASP A 29 -9.84 4.19 10.93
N THR A 30 -8.75 4.07 10.17
CA THR A 30 -8.35 5.08 9.18
C THR A 30 -9.21 4.99 7.93
N GLU A 31 -9.38 6.10 7.22
CA GLU A 31 -10.06 6.10 5.91
C GLU A 31 -9.33 5.19 4.90
N LEU A 32 -7.99 5.12 4.96
CA LEU A 32 -7.20 4.17 4.18
C LEU A 32 -7.61 2.71 4.38
N ALA A 33 -8.05 2.34 5.58
CA ALA A 33 -8.47 0.98 5.89
C ALA A 33 -9.79 0.60 5.18
N THR A 34 -10.52 1.57 4.62
CA THR A 34 -11.70 1.32 3.78
C THR A 34 -11.37 1.12 2.31
N ALA A 35 -10.14 1.43 1.87
CA ALA A 35 -9.70 1.14 0.51
C ALA A 35 -9.74 -0.37 0.25
N THR A 36 -9.99 -0.76 -1.00
CA THR A 36 -9.95 -2.16 -1.44
C THR A 36 -8.58 -2.52 -2.02
N LEU A 37 -8.33 -3.82 -2.21
CA LEU A 37 -7.15 -4.27 -2.97
C LEU A 37 -7.17 -3.74 -4.41
N PHE A 38 -8.36 -3.58 -4.99
CA PHE A 38 -8.53 -2.94 -6.29
C PHE A 38 -8.09 -1.48 -6.28
N ASP A 39 -8.46 -0.69 -5.26
CA ASP A 39 -8.08 0.72 -5.16
C ASP A 39 -6.56 0.89 -5.06
N LEU A 40 -5.88 0.00 -4.34
CA LEU A 40 -4.41 0.00 -4.30
C LEU A 40 -3.82 -0.35 -5.67
N ALA A 41 -4.31 -1.41 -6.32
CA ALA A 41 -3.79 -1.90 -7.60
C ALA A 41 -4.10 -0.97 -8.79
N SER A 42 -5.14 -0.14 -8.68
CA SER A 42 -5.59 0.77 -9.73
C SER A 42 -5.18 2.23 -9.49
N HIS A 43 -4.46 2.52 -8.40
CA HIS A 43 -4.08 3.87 -7.99
C HIS A 43 -5.26 4.79 -7.63
N TYR A 44 -6.32 4.23 -7.06
CA TYR A 44 -7.48 4.95 -6.50
C TYR A 44 -7.50 4.96 -4.96
N SER A 45 -6.44 4.46 -4.32
CA SER A 45 -6.36 4.39 -2.85
C SER A 45 -6.39 5.74 -2.12
N GLY A 46 -6.17 6.85 -2.83
CA GLY A 46 -6.03 8.17 -2.24
C GLY A 46 -4.71 8.38 -1.48
N LEU A 47 -3.75 7.45 -1.56
CA LEU A 47 -2.43 7.62 -0.97
C LEU A 47 -1.54 8.53 -1.83
N PRO A 48 -0.69 9.36 -1.20
CA PRO A 48 0.28 10.18 -1.92
C PRO A 48 1.25 9.32 -2.73
N SER A 49 1.78 9.91 -3.81
CA SER A 49 2.56 9.15 -4.79
C SER A 49 3.75 8.38 -4.19
N VAL A 50 4.54 9.07 -3.38
CA VAL A 50 5.72 8.58 -2.66
C VAL A 50 5.85 9.31 -1.33
N PRO A 51 6.60 8.77 -0.36
CA PRO A 51 6.98 9.50 0.85
C PRO A 51 7.65 10.85 0.54
N PRO A 52 7.36 11.92 1.31
CA PRO A 52 7.96 13.25 1.08
C PRO A 52 9.50 13.25 1.13
N SER A 53 10.11 12.37 1.93
CA SER A 53 11.57 12.21 2.00
C SER A 53 12.17 11.77 0.66
N ILE A 54 11.50 10.89 -0.07
CA ILE A 54 11.90 10.46 -1.42
C ILE A 54 11.79 11.62 -2.41
N LEU A 55 10.70 12.40 -2.33
CA LEU A 55 10.51 13.58 -3.17
C LEU A 55 11.60 14.64 -2.94
N SER A 56 12.14 14.76 -1.73
CA SER A 56 13.24 15.68 -1.43
C SER A 56 14.61 15.21 -1.93
N ALA A 57 14.76 13.91 -2.21
CA ALA A 57 16.02 13.26 -2.61
C ALA A 57 16.22 13.18 -4.14
N LEU A 58 15.49 13.99 -4.93
CA LEU A 58 15.42 13.98 -6.41
C LEU A 58 16.76 14.08 -7.17
N LEU A 59 17.90 14.25 -6.49
CA LEU A 59 19.22 14.26 -7.09
C LEU A 59 19.75 12.82 -7.25
N GLN A 60 19.45 12.25 -8.42
CA GLN A 60 20.01 11.03 -9.05
C GLN A 60 19.47 9.66 -8.61
N ASN A 61 19.27 9.35 -7.32
CA ASN A 61 18.65 8.08 -6.91
C ASN A 61 17.77 8.25 -5.64
N PRO A 62 16.49 8.60 -5.81
CA PRO A 62 15.63 9.01 -4.70
C PRO A 62 15.25 7.86 -3.74
N TYR A 63 15.48 6.59 -4.14
CA TYR A 63 15.20 5.40 -3.33
C TYR A 63 16.43 4.79 -2.67
N ARG A 64 17.65 5.32 -2.92
CA ARG A 64 18.91 4.70 -2.49
C ARG A 64 18.94 4.35 -1.00
N ASP A 65 18.41 5.24 -0.17
CA ASP A 65 18.41 5.13 1.29
C ASP A 65 17.00 4.89 1.83
N PHE A 66 16.03 4.57 0.97
CA PHE A 66 14.64 4.34 1.35
C PHE A 66 14.29 2.86 1.21
N ASP A 67 14.55 2.12 2.29
CA ASP A 67 14.27 0.69 2.36
C ASP A 67 12.81 0.39 2.79
N VAL A 68 12.49 -0.90 2.85
CA VAL A 68 11.15 -1.38 3.19
C VAL A 68 10.78 -1.08 4.65
N CYS A 69 11.76 -1.00 5.55
CA CYS A 69 11.53 -0.57 6.93
C CYS A 69 11.09 0.90 6.98
N ALA A 70 11.79 1.79 6.27
CA ALA A 70 11.41 3.19 6.14
C ALA A 70 10.03 3.37 5.51
N MET A 71 9.67 2.51 4.54
CA MET A 71 8.32 2.51 3.97
C MET A 71 7.26 2.07 4.97
N LYS A 72 7.48 0.96 5.69
CA LYS A 72 6.56 0.46 6.72
C LYS A 72 6.34 1.52 7.81
N ASP A 73 7.39 2.24 8.20
CA ASP A 73 7.27 3.34 9.16
C ASP A 73 6.53 4.55 8.60
N TYR A 74 6.75 4.90 7.33
CA TYR A 74 5.97 5.94 6.67
C TYR A 74 4.47 5.59 6.62
N LEU A 75 4.14 4.35 6.24
CA LEU A 75 2.76 3.86 6.14
C LEU A 75 1.97 3.97 7.45
N LYS A 76 2.62 3.78 8.61
CA LYS A 76 1.99 3.97 9.93
C LYS A 76 1.45 5.39 10.17
N SER A 77 2.03 6.37 9.49
CA SER A 77 1.67 7.79 9.60
C SER A 77 0.96 8.34 8.35
N SER A 78 0.85 7.53 7.31
CA SER A 78 0.31 7.97 6.02
C SER A 78 -1.20 8.20 6.11
N GLN A 79 -1.68 9.20 5.39
CA GLN A 79 -3.08 9.58 5.32
C GLN A 79 -3.51 9.68 3.86
N THR A 80 -4.78 9.38 3.62
CA THR A 80 -5.43 9.62 2.35
C THR A 80 -5.51 11.12 2.06
N VAL A 81 -5.13 11.54 0.86
CA VAL A 81 -5.32 12.92 0.37
C VAL A 81 -6.71 13.09 -0.27
N THR A 82 -7.30 11.99 -0.72
CA THR A 82 -8.66 11.90 -1.24
C THR A 82 -9.31 10.62 -0.72
N PRO A 83 -10.64 10.57 -0.57
CA PRO A 83 -11.30 9.33 -0.18
C PRO A 83 -10.99 8.18 -1.16
N PRO A 84 -10.74 6.95 -0.67
CA PRO A 84 -10.48 5.80 -1.54
C PRO A 84 -11.59 5.57 -2.57
N GLY A 85 -11.20 5.17 -3.78
CA GLY A 85 -12.12 4.87 -4.89
C GLY A 85 -12.68 6.10 -5.63
N THR A 86 -12.41 7.33 -5.16
CA THR A 86 -13.04 8.53 -5.71
C THR A 86 -12.22 9.23 -6.80
N GLN A 87 -10.90 9.17 -6.74
CA GLN A 87 -10.00 9.87 -7.65
C GLN A 87 -8.77 9.02 -7.98
N PHE A 88 -8.37 9.06 -9.26
CA PHE A 88 -7.10 8.48 -9.70
C PHE A 88 -5.93 9.37 -9.28
N GLU A 89 -4.97 8.80 -8.57
CA GLU A 89 -3.67 9.42 -8.29
C GLU A 89 -2.59 8.34 -8.24
N TYR A 90 -1.63 8.40 -9.17
CA TYR A 90 -0.56 7.41 -9.25
C TYR A 90 0.22 7.31 -7.94
N SER A 91 0.16 6.13 -7.31
CA SER A 91 0.71 5.91 -5.97
C SER A 91 1.59 4.68 -5.87
N ASN A 92 2.91 4.90 -5.84
CA ASN A 92 3.88 3.88 -5.47
C ASN A 92 3.73 3.50 -4.00
N THR A 93 3.33 4.44 -3.13
CA THR A 93 2.98 4.15 -1.73
C THR A 93 1.87 3.10 -1.64
N GLY A 94 0.76 3.31 -2.36
CA GLY A 94 -0.35 2.36 -2.41
C GLY A 94 0.04 1.01 -3.01
N PHE A 95 0.86 1.02 -4.06
CA PHE A 95 1.35 -0.23 -4.65
C PHE A 95 2.32 -0.98 -3.73
N THR A 96 3.12 -0.27 -2.94
CA THR A 96 4.03 -0.90 -1.96
C THR A 96 3.24 -1.50 -0.79
N LEU A 97 2.20 -0.80 -0.33
CA LEU A 97 1.27 -1.34 0.66
C LEU A 97 0.60 -2.63 0.16
N LEU A 98 0.19 -2.68 -1.12
CA LEU A 98 -0.32 -3.89 -1.74
C LEU A 98 0.70 -5.04 -1.69
N GLY A 99 1.97 -4.77 -2.02
CA GLY A 99 3.05 -5.76 -1.91
C GLY A 99 3.16 -6.36 -0.51
N ILE A 100 3.21 -5.51 0.52
CA ILE A 100 3.28 -5.92 1.94
C ILE A 100 2.07 -6.77 2.35
N ILE A 101 0.87 -6.41 1.89
CA ILE A 101 -0.35 -7.18 2.16
C ILE A 101 -0.28 -8.57 1.51
N LEU A 102 0.18 -8.64 0.25
CA LEU A 102 0.27 -9.91 -0.47
C LEU A 102 1.29 -10.85 0.17
N GLU A 103 2.46 -10.35 0.59
CA GLU A 103 3.45 -11.12 1.37
C GLU A 103 2.85 -11.65 2.67
N HIS A 104 2.09 -10.82 3.38
CA HIS A 104 1.45 -11.22 4.61
C HIS A 104 0.43 -12.35 4.41
N ILE A 105 -0.34 -12.30 3.32
CA ILE A 105 -1.32 -13.33 2.97
C ILE A 105 -0.63 -14.64 2.58
N THR A 106 0.45 -14.57 1.80
CA THR A 106 1.14 -15.77 1.30
C THR A 106 2.12 -16.36 2.30
N GLY A 107 2.57 -15.58 3.29
CA GLY A 107 3.65 -15.95 4.20
C GLY A 107 5.03 -15.95 3.52
N GLU A 108 5.16 -15.28 2.39
CA GLU A 108 6.42 -15.11 1.68
C GLU A 108 7.12 -13.80 2.07
N ASP A 109 8.44 -13.73 1.87
CA ASP A 109 9.27 -12.57 2.23
C ASP A 109 10.17 -12.21 1.02
N TRP A 110 9.72 -11.27 0.18
CA TRP A 110 10.43 -10.83 -1.03
C TRP A 110 10.96 -9.39 -0.91
N LEU A 111 10.35 -8.61 -0.02
CA LEU A 111 10.67 -7.24 0.30
C LEU A 111 11.74 -7.13 1.41
N CYS A 112 12.14 -8.25 2.05
CA CYS A 112 13.23 -8.32 3.01
C CYS A 112 14.36 -9.26 2.56
#